data_AF-T1ANH8-F1
#
_entry.id   AF-T1ANH8-F1
#
_cell.length_a   1.000
_cell.length_b   1.000
_cell.length_c   1.000
_cell.angle_alpha   90.00
_cell.angle_beta   90.00
_cell.angle_gamma   90.00
#
_symmetry.space_group_name_H-M   'P 1'
#
loop_
_entity.id
_entity.type
_entity.pdbx_description
1 polymer ?
#
loop_
_entity_poly.entity_id
_entity_poly.type
_entity_poly.pdbx_seq_one_letter_code
_entity_poly.pdbx_strand_id
1 'polypeptide(L)'
;AGAVAGGWLFARQEAEQHARGPQFHRDPKEAGDVLHKIEVARMSAAQRADKVRGVIIGGVELSRRREVEHIVMLGLPGGGKTTGVIYPVMDQALARGDRVIAHDAKGDLTAARYDESTSVLLGPWDDRAATWDVGADFFDPALVDEFASTLCGADEKTAGKNLSFHQGAALLIGGLIKSAMAADSAWSWATLADALAQPPRVLIQQAAKGDPLVMQALPTIFTNPDPDAALTTGEGAMLSILGIQSRMIVQLAAVQKAKPD
;
A
#
# COMPACT_ATOMS: atom_id res chain seq x y z
N ALA A 1 -55.74 8.43 36.80
CA ALA A 1 -54.99 7.66 35.77
C ALA A 1 -53.96 8.50 35.00
N GLY A 2 -54.20 9.79 34.70
CA GLY A 2 -53.29 10.61 33.89
C GLY A 2 -51.96 11.05 34.54
N ALA A 3 -51.89 11.20 35.87
CA ALA A 3 -50.67 11.67 36.55
C ALA A 3 -49.53 10.63 36.58
N VAL A 4 -49.85 9.34 36.56
CA VAL A 4 -48.85 8.25 36.62
C VAL A 4 -48.18 8.02 35.26
N ALA A 5 -48.89 8.24 34.15
CA ALA A 5 -48.35 8.10 32.79
C ALA A 5 -47.35 9.21 32.43
N GLY A 6 -47.58 10.44 32.90
CA GLY A 6 -46.65 11.56 32.69
C GLY A 6 -45.31 11.36 33.41
N GLY A 7 -45.33 10.78 34.62
CA GLY A 7 -44.11 10.47 35.37
C GLY A 7 -43.18 9.50 34.67
N TRP A 8 -43.70 8.56 33.86
CA TRP A 8 -42.89 7.58 33.14
C TRP A 8 -42.29 8.12 31.83
N LEU A 9 -43.03 8.99 31.13
CA LEU A 9 -42.57 9.68 29.91
C LEU A 9 -41.49 10.73 30.21
N PHE A 10 -41.50 11.32 31.42
CA PHE A 10 -40.51 12.30 31.87
C PHE A 10 -39.54 11.76 32.94
N ALA A 11 -39.66 10.49 33.33
CA ALA A 11 -38.67 9.84 34.16
C ALA A 11 -37.36 9.77 33.37
N ARG A 12 -36.38 10.56 33.79
CA ARG A 12 -35.00 10.34 33.38
C ARG A 12 -34.63 8.94 33.82
N GLN A 13 -34.20 8.11 32.88
CA GLN A 13 -33.58 6.82 33.19
C GLN A 13 -32.25 7.12 33.89
N GLU A 14 -32.29 7.31 35.22
CA GLU A 14 -31.17 7.84 36.01
C GLU A 14 -30.12 6.79 36.39
N ALA A 15 -30.29 5.51 36.04
CA ALA A 15 -29.30 4.50 36.38
C ALA A 15 -29.24 3.38 35.34
N GLU A 16 -28.54 3.64 34.23
CA GLU A 16 -27.88 2.56 33.52
C GLU A 16 -26.71 2.08 34.39
N GLN A 17 -26.92 1.01 35.17
CA GLN A 17 -25.83 0.37 35.90
C GLN A 17 -24.96 -0.39 34.88
N HIS A 18 -23.75 0.09 34.66
CA HIS A 18 -22.79 -0.58 33.79
C HIS A 18 -22.40 -1.94 34.39
N ALA A 19 -22.84 -3.02 33.76
CA ALA A 19 -22.54 -4.37 34.21
C ALA A 19 -21.17 -4.87 33.69
N ARG A 20 -20.90 -4.66 32.40
CA ARG A 20 -19.65 -5.07 31.71
C ARG A 20 -19.57 -4.47 30.30
N GLY A 21 -18.36 -4.45 29.73
CA GLY A 21 -18.13 -4.16 28.31
C GLY A 21 -17.78 -2.70 28.02
N PRO A 22 -17.94 -2.23 26.78
CA PRO A 22 -17.70 -0.83 26.42
C PRO A 22 -18.61 0.11 27.22
N GLN A 23 -18.03 1.18 27.74
CA GLN A 23 -18.77 2.23 28.45
C GLN A 23 -18.80 3.49 27.58
N PHE A 24 -19.98 4.06 27.43
CA PHE A 24 -20.17 5.35 26.76
C PHE A 24 -20.21 6.47 27.79
N HIS A 25 -19.30 7.43 27.68
CA HIS A 25 -19.27 8.63 28.50
C HIS A 25 -19.86 9.79 27.72
N ARG A 26 -20.92 10.41 28.25
CA ARG A 26 -21.64 11.51 27.58
C ARG A 26 -20.87 12.83 27.65
N ASP A 27 -20.17 13.08 28.74
CA ASP A 27 -19.30 14.24 28.89
C ASP A 27 -17.95 13.97 28.19
N PRO A 28 -17.58 14.75 27.16
CA PRO A 28 -16.30 14.61 26.48
C PRO A 28 -15.09 14.74 27.42
N LYS A 29 -15.20 15.55 28.48
CA LYS A 29 -14.13 15.72 29.45
C LYS A 29 -13.94 14.44 30.28
N GLU A 30 -15.04 13.90 30.81
CA GLU A 30 -15.03 12.62 31.52
C GLU A 30 -14.48 11.49 30.63
N ALA A 31 -14.92 11.43 29.36
CA ALA A 31 -14.41 10.48 28.38
C ALA A 31 -12.89 10.61 28.19
N GLY A 32 -12.39 11.85 28.06
CA GLY A 32 -10.97 12.15 27.94
C GLY A 32 -10.17 11.71 29.16
N ASP A 33 -10.65 12.00 30.37
CA ASP A 33 -10.00 11.62 31.62
C ASP A 33 -9.93 10.09 31.79
N VAL A 34 -10.98 9.38 31.42
CA VAL A 34 -11.01 7.90 31.45
C VAL A 34 -10.05 7.32 30.43
N LEU A 35 -10.05 7.82 29.19
CA LEU A 35 -9.12 7.39 28.14
C LEU A 35 -7.67 7.67 28.53
N HIS A 36 -7.39 8.84 29.09
CA HIS A 36 -6.06 9.20 29.56
C HIS A 36 -5.56 8.23 30.65
N LYS A 37 -6.40 7.87 31.63
CA LYS A 37 -6.04 6.87 32.66
C LYS A 37 -5.72 5.50 32.03
N ILE A 38 -6.50 5.07 31.03
CA ILE A 38 -6.25 3.83 30.30
C ILE A 38 -4.90 3.88 29.56
N GLU A 39 -4.58 5.00 28.90
CA GLU A 39 -3.31 5.15 28.20
C GLU A 39 -2.12 5.21 29.16
N VAL A 40 -2.20 5.98 30.26
CA VAL A 40 -1.14 6.06 31.27
C VAL A 40 -0.80 4.69 31.86
N ALA A 41 -1.79 3.82 32.05
CA ALA A 41 -1.55 2.44 32.51
C ALA A 41 -0.78 1.58 31.49
N ARG A 42 -0.82 1.94 30.20
CA ARG A 42 -0.10 1.27 29.09
C ARG A 42 1.23 1.94 28.74
N MET A 43 1.48 3.15 29.23
CA MET A 43 2.69 3.91 28.98
C MET A 43 3.92 3.28 29.64
N SER A 44 5.06 3.34 28.94
CA SER A 44 6.35 2.97 29.53
C SER A 44 6.75 3.94 30.65
N ALA A 45 7.71 3.55 31.50
CA ALA A 45 8.26 4.47 32.51
C ALA A 45 8.89 5.72 31.88
N ALA A 46 9.52 5.57 30.70
CA ALA A 46 10.10 6.69 29.97
C ALA A 46 9.03 7.66 29.46
N GLN A 47 7.89 7.14 28.98
CA GLN A 47 6.79 7.98 28.50
C GLN A 47 6.13 8.73 29.66
N ARG A 48 5.89 8.06 30.79
CA ARG A 48 5.38 8.71 32.01
C ARG A 48 6.31 9.76 32.61
N ALA A 49 7.59 9.70 32.26
CA ALA A 49 8.61 10.67 32.67
C ALA A 49 8.89 11.73 31.58
N ASP A 50 8.02 11.84 30.57
CA ASP A 50 8.11 12.77 29.43
C ASP A 50 9.41 12.66 28.61
N LYS A 51 10.14 11.55 28.72
CA LYS A 51 11.38 11.31 27.94
C LYS A 51 11.09 10.89 26.51
N VAL A 52 9.92 10.29 26.28
CA VAL A 52 9.35 9.98 24.97
C VAL A 52 7.89 10.35 25.00
N ARG A 53 7.31 10.77 23.89
CA ARG A 53 5.89 11.12 23.81
C ARG A 53 5.21 10.31 22.73
N GLY A 54 3.95 9.98 22.97
CA GLY A 54 3.06 9.41 21.98
C GLY A 54 2.36 10.45 21.13
N VAL A 55 1.62 10.00 20.12
CA VAL A 55 0.74 10.87 19.33
C VAL A 55 -0.51 11.22 20.12
N ILE A 56 -0.94 12.46 20.02
CA ILE A 56 -2.15 12.98 20.65
C ILE A 56 -3.28 12.97 19.63
N ILE A 57 -4.38 12.30 19.98
CA ILE A 57 -5.60 12.24 19.19
C ILE A 57 -6.76 12.67 20.08
N GLY A 58 -7.51 13.70 19.65
CA GLY A 58 -8.66 14.20 20.41
C GLY A 58 -8.30 14.68 21.83
N GLY A 59 -7.09 15.20 22.03
CA GLY A 59 -6.60 15.67 23.34
C GLY A 59 -6.05 14.58 24.26
N VAL A 60 -6.04 13.31 23.83
CA VAL A 60 -5.47 12.19 24.61
C VAL A 60 -4.18 11.73 23.95
N GLU A 61 -3.08 11.73 24.70
CA GLU A 61 -1.82 11.09 24.29
C GLU A 61 -1.96 9.58 24.32
N LEU A 62 -1.71 8.93 23.19
CA LEU A 62 -1.65 7.49 23.11
C LEU A 62 -0.35 6.96 23.70
N SER A 63 -0.42 5.81 24.37
CA SER A 63 0.76 5.05 24.72
C SER A 63 1.51 4.64 23.44
N ARG A 64 2.85 4.66 23.47
CA ARG A 64 3.67 4.20 22.33
C ARG A 64 3.40 2.74 21.95
N ARG A 65 2.92 1.94 22.90
CA ARG A 65 2.47 0.57 22.64
C ARG A 65 1.21 0.54 21.76
N ARG A 66 0.24 1.42 22.01
CA ARG A 66 -0.98 1.50 21.20
C ARG A 66 -0.70 2.00 19.79
N GLU A 67 0.29 2.88 19.59
CA GLU A 67 0.67 3.35 18.24
C GLU A 67 1.05 2.20 17.29
N VAL A 68 1.69 1.15 17.80
CA VAL A 68 2.09 -0.02 16.99
C VAL A 68 0.98 -1.08 16.88
N GLU A 69 -0.18 -0.89 17.54
CA GLU A 69 -1.37 -1.75 17.44
C GLU A 69 -2.29 -1.35 16.25
N HIS A 70 -1.86 -0.39 15.43
CA HIS A 70 -2.60 0.24 14.32
C HIS A 70 -3.83 1.04 14.75
N ILE A 71 -4.25 2.00 13.91
CA ILE A 71 -5.41 2.86 14.16
C ILE A 71 -6.31 2.84 12.93
N VAL A 72 -7.59 2.52 13.15
CA VAL A 72 -8.65 2.66 12.14
C VAL A 72 -9.50 3.88 12.46
N MET A 73 -9.69 4.74 11.46
CA MET A 73 -10.54 5.93 11.56
C MET A 73 -11.77 5.78 10.68
N LEU A 74 -12.94 5.79 11.30
CA LEU A 74 -14.23 5.66 10.63
C LEU A 74 -14.98 6.99 10.66
N GLY A 75 -15.60 7.36 9.54
CA GLY A 75 -16.41 8.58 9.48
C GLY A 75 -16.83 8.91 8.06
N LEU A 76 -17.90 9.69 7.93
CA LEU A 76 -18.41 10.14 6.63
C LEU A 76 -17.41 11.07 5.91
N PRO A 77 -17.52 11.21 4.58
CA PRO A 77 -16.86 12.30 3.86
C PRO A 77 -17.17 13.65 4.53
N GLY A 78 -16.19 14.54 4.65
CA GLY A 78 -16.34 15.83 5.33
C GLY A 78 -16.28 15.77 6.88
N GLY A 79 -16.26 14.59 7.50
CA GLY A 79 -16.20 14.44 8.96
C GLY A 79 -14.86 14.77 9.62
N GLY A 80 -13.97 15.50 8.94
CA GLY A 80 -12.70 15.97 9.52
C GLY A 80 -11.61 14.90 9.74
N LYS A 81 -11.74 13.69 9.20
CA LYS A 81 -10.71 12.63 9.38
C LYS A 81 -9.32 13.09 8.94
N THR A 82 -9.23 13.65 7.72
CA THR A 82 -7.97 14.07 7.13
C THR A 82 -7.37 15.27 7.86
N THR A 83 -8.12 16.37 7.95
CA THR A 83 -7.63 17.64 8.50
C THR A 83 -7.59 17.66 10.03
N GLY A 84 -8.53 16.98 10.70
CA GLY A 84 -8.67 16.99 12.15
C GLY A 84 -7.93 15.86 12.87
N VAL A 85 -7.49 14.81 12.16
CA VAL A 85 -6.78 13.70 12.80
C VAL A 85 -5.53 13.28 12.04
N ILE A 86 -5.62 12.92 10.75
CA ILE A 86 -4.47 12.38 9.99
C ILE A 86 -3.33 13.41 9.92
N TYR A 87 -3.60 14.65 9.52
CA TYR A 87 -2.58 15.68 9.43
C TYR A 87 -1.92 16.01 10.78
N PRO A 88 -2.66 16.28 11.88
CA PRO A 88 -2.04 16.48 13.19
C PRO A 88 -1.22 15.28 13.68
N VAL A 89 -1.67 14.04 13.44
CA VAL A 89 -0.91 12.84 13.83
C VAL A 89 0.38 12.74 13.04
N MET A 90 0.32 13.00 11.73
CA MET A 90 1.48 13.04 10.85
C MET A 90 2.49 14.11 11.29
N ASP A 91 2.02 15.33 11.60
CA ASP A 91 2.88 16.42 12.07
C ASP A 91 3.60 16.07 13.37
N GLN A 92 2.89 15.43 14.30
CA GLN A 92 3.47 14.98 15.57
C GLN A 92 4.53 13.90 15.34
N ALA A 93 4.27 12.95 14.44
CA ALA A 93 5.24 11.92 14.09
C ALA A 93 6.50 12.53 13.46
N LEU A 94 6.33 13.41 12.46
CA LEU A 94 7.43 14.09 11.79
C LEU A 94 8.23 14.98 12.75
N ALA A 95 7.56 15.77 13.60
CA ALA A 95 8.22 16.61 14.61
C ALA A 95 8.99 15.80 15.67
N ARG A 96 8.58 14.54 15.88
CA ARG A 96 9.28 13.57 16.75
C ARG A 96 10.45 12.88 16.04
N GLY A 97 10.61 13.08 14.72
CA GLY A 97 11.64 12.43 13.90
C GLY A 97 11.24 11.05 13.39
N ASP A 98 9.98 10.65 13.51
CA ASP A 98 9.48 9.42 12.90
C ASP A 98 9.35 9.59 11.38
N ARG A 99 9.51 8.50 10.64
CA ARG A 99 9.26 8.47 9.19
C ARG A 99 7.80 8.15 8.92
N VAL A 100 7.22 8.81 7.93
CA VAL A 100 5.84 8.57 7.49
C VAL A 100 5.83 8.18 6.02
N ILE A 101 5.13 7.09 5.71
CA ILE A 101 4.73 6.74 4.34
C ILE A 101 3.24 7.02 4.24
N ALA A 102 2.84 7.87 3.30
CA ALA A 102 1.45 8.26 3.12
C ALA A 102 0.98 7.95 1.70
N HIS A 103 -0.11 7.20 1.60
CA HIS A 103 -0.79 6.93 0.33
C HIS A 103 -1.82 8.03 0.05
N ASP A 104 -1.50 8.90 -0.91
CA ASP A 104 -2.29 10.08 -1.24
C ASP A 104 -3.01 9.96 -2.58
N ALA A 105 -4.06 9.14 -2.61
CA ALA A 105 -4.82 8.90 -3.85
C ALA A 105 -5.54 10.14 -4.43
N LYS A 106 -5.73 11.20 -3.63
CA LYS A 106 -6.44 12.42 -4.06
C LYS A 106 -5.51 13.59 -4.38
N GLY A 107 -4.26 13.53 -3.93
CA GLY A 107 -3.31 14.64 -4.05
C GLY A 107 -3.48 15.72 -2.98
N ASP A 108 -4.48 15.63 -2.09
CA ASP A 108 -4.78 16.66 -1.09
C ASP A 108 -3.64 16.79 -0.06
N LEU A 109 -3.05 15.66 0.34
CA LEU A 109 -1.92 15.67 1.26
C LEU A 109 -0.68 16.27 0.60
N THR A 110 -0.38 15.86 -0.62
CA THR A 110 0.74 16.37 -1.41
C THR A 110 0.59 17.87 -1.63
N ALA A 111 -0.60 18.33 -2.01
CA ALA A 111 -0.87 19.76 -2.19
C ALA A 111 -0.72 20.57 -0.89
N ALA A 112 -1.10 20.00 0.26
CA ALA A 112 -1.08 20.70 1.53
C ALA A 112 0.27 20.67 2.28
N ARG A 113 1.07 19.60 2.11
CA ARG A 113 2.19 19.28 3.01
C ARG A 113 3.49 18.85 2.32
N TYR A 114 3.50 18.65 1.00
CA TYR A 114 4.74 18.25 0.33
C TYR A 114 5.77 19.39 0.33
N ASP A 115 6.97 19.05 0.76
CA ASP A 115 8.17 19.90 0.66
C ASP A 115 9.33 19.03 0.19
N GLU A 116 9.88 19.35 -0.98
CA GLU A 116 10.99 18.62 -1.61
C GLU A 116 12.24 18.51 -0.72
N SER A 117 12.44 19.46 0.21
CA SER A 117 13.58 19.45 1.13
C SER A 117 13.45 18.42 2.26
N THR A 118 12.23 17.89 2.51
CA THR A 118 11.94 17.00 3.64
C THR A 118 11.17 15.74 3.26
N SER A 119 10.64 15.67 2.05
CA SER A 119 9.74 14.62 1.60
C SER A 119 10.12 14.09 0.22
N VAL A 120 10.02 12.77 0.07
CA VAL A 120 10.19 12.07 -1.22
C VAL A 120 8.81 11.78 -1.79
N LEU A 121 8.54 12.26 -3.00
CA LEU A 121 7.31 11.94 -3.72
C LEU A 121 7.55 10.72 -4.63
N LEU A 122 6.73 9.69 -4.47
CA LEU A 122 6.70 8.52 -5.36
C LEU A 122 5.37 8.55 -6.12
N GLY A 123 5.39 9.06 -7.35
CA GLY A 123 4.21 9.17 -8.18
C GLY A 123 4.61 9.47 -9.63
N PRO A 124 4.62 8.48 -10.53
CA PRO A 124 5.21 8.65 -11.86
C PRO A 124 4.44 9.57 -12.81
N TRP A 125 3.38 10.20 -12.31
CA TRP A 125 2.58 11.23 -12.98
C TRP A 125 2.96 12.66 -12.57
N ASP A 126 3.91 12.84 -11.65
CA ASP A 126 4.34 14.13 -11.11
C ASP A 126 5.83 14.38 -11.39
N ASP A 127 6.14 15.49 -12.04
CA ASP A 127 7.53 15.84 -12.43
C ASP A 127 8.45 16.04 -11.22
N ARG A 128 7.92 16.25 -10.01
CA ARG A 128 8.71 16.37 -8.78
C ARG A 128 9.07 15.00 -8.19
N ALA A 129 8.45 13.93 -8.66
CA ALA A 129 8.67 12.60 -8.12
C ALA A 129 10.14 12.18 -8.23
N ALA A 130 10.62 11.48 -7.21
CA ALA A 130 11.93 10.87 -7.23
C ALA A 130 11.92 9.66 -8.17
N THR A 131 13.07 9.41 -8.81
CA THR A 131 13.30 8.15 -9.52
C THR A 131 13.44 7.04 -8.48
N TRP A 132 12.61 6.01 -8.58
CA TRP A 132 12.76 4.82 -7.75
C TRP A 132 13.82 3.91 -8.38
N ASP A 133 14.97 3.77 -7.73
CA ASP A 133 16.00 2.80 -8.13
C ASP A 133 15.56 1.38 -7.77
N VAL A 134 14.93 0.74 -8.75
CA VAL A 134 14.40 -0.61 -8.62
C VAL A 134 15.48 -1.69 -8.63
N GLY A 135 16.62 -1.42 -9.28
CA GLY A 135 17.75 -2.35 -9.33
C GLY A 135 18.39 -2.51 -7.95
N ALA A 136 18.41 -1.44 -7.16
CA ALA A 136 18.89 -1.47 -5.78
C ALA A 136 17.96 -2.24 -4.82
N ASP A 137 16.64 -2.27 -5.08
CA ASP A 137 15.67 -2.94 -4.20
C ASP A 137 15.43 -4.41 -4.56
N PHE A 138 15.41 -4.76 -5.86
CA PHE A 138 15.24 -6.15 -6.31
C PHE A 138 16.50 -6.67 -7.01
N PHE A 139 17.50 -6.97 -6.18
CA PHE A 139 18.82 -7.48 -6.59
C PHE A 139 18.95 -9.01 -6.50
N ASP A 140 17.95 -9.70 -5.92
CA ASP A 140 17.93 -11.16 -5.79
C ASP A 140 16.72 -11.77 -6.52
N PRO A 141 16.86 -12.93 -7.19
CA PRO A 141 15.75 -13.58 -7.89
C PRO A 141 14.48 -13.81 -7.04
N ALA A 142 14.61 -14.11 -5.74
CA ALA A 142 13.45 -14.32 -4.88
C ALA A 142 12.68 -13.01 -4.61
N LEU A 143 13.40 -11.89 -4.47
CA LEU A 143 12.78 -10.56 -4.36
C LEU A 143 12.05 -10.18 -5.66
N VAL A 144 12.61 -10.54 -6.80
CA VAL A 144 11.97 -10.34 -8.11
C VAL A 144 10.70 -11.18 -8.23
N ASP A 145 10.72 -12.43 -7.78
CA ASP A 145 9.54 -13.30 -7.83
C ASP A 145 8.42 -12.79 -6.89
N GLU A 146 8.77 -12.28 -5.70
CA GLU A 146 7.82 -11.65 -4.78
C GLU A 146 7.22 -10.36 -5.37
N PHE A 147 8.06 -9.50 -5.95
CA PHE A 147 7.63 -8.29 -6.63
C PHE A 147 6.70 -8.61 -7.81
N ALA A 148 7.09 -9.55 -8.68
CA ALA A 148 6.30 -9.96 -9.84
C ALA A 148 4.94 -10.53 -9.42
N SER A 149 4.92 -11.38 -8.38
CA SER A 149 3.70 -11.93 -7.81
C SER A 149 2.79 -10.84 -7.27
N THR A 150 3.34 -9.89 -6.52
CA THR A 150 2.58 -8.78 -5.93
C THR A 150 2.03 -7.84 -7.00
N LEU A 151 2.86 -7.44 -7.97
CA LEU A 151 2.46 -6.55 -9.07
C LEU A 151 1.35 -7.18 -9.92
N CYS A 152 1.48 -8.47 -10.23
CA CYS A 152 0.47 -9.18 -10.99
C CYS A 152 -0.72 -9.64 -10.14
N GLY A 153 -0.73 -9.47 -8.82
CA GLY A 153 -1.79 -9.95 -7.94
C GLY A 153 -1.95 -11.48 -7.99
N ALA A 154 -0.84 -12.21 -8.02
CA ALA A 154 -0.78 -13.67 -8.17
C ALA A 154 -1.05 -14.42 -6.86
N ASP A 155 -2.05 -13.97 -6.10
CA ASP A 155 -2.53 -14.60 -4.87
C ASP A 155 -4.04 -14.94 -4.98
N GLU A 156 -4.48 -15.92 -4.20
CA GLU A 156 -5.87 -16.41 -4.25
C GLU A 156 -6.91 -15.33 -3.94
N LYS A 157 -6.60 -14.37 -3.07
CA LYS A 157 -7.55 -13.32 -2.66
C LYS A 157 -7.79 -12.33 -3.79
N THR A 158 -6.74 -12.01 -4.54
CA THR A 158 -6.81 -11.07 -5.67
C THR A 158 -7.30 -11.74 -6.95
N ALA A 159 -6.70 -12.87 -7.33
CA ALA A 159 -6.93 -13.49 -8.62
C ALA A 159 -8.13 -14.46 -8.65
N GLY A 160 -8.52 -15.03 -7.51
CA GLY A 160 -9.59 -16.01 -7.41
C GLY A 160 -9.43 -17.15 -8.43
N LYS A 161 -10.45 -17.35 -9.28
CA LYS A 161 -10.45 -18.40 -10.32
C LYS A 161 -9.41 -18.18 -11.43
N ASN A 162 -8.85 -16.99 -11.56
CA ASN A 162 -7.88 -16.64 -12.59
C ASN A 162 -6.42 -16.77 -12.11
N LEU A 163 -6.18 -17.37 -10.93
CA LEU A 163 -4.87 -17.45 -10.30
C LEU A 163 -3.75 -17.90 -11.24
N SER A 164 -3.98 -18.94 -12.04
CA SER A 164 -2.99 -19.46 -12.99
C SER A 164 -2.58 -18.43 -14.04
N PHE A 165 -3.49 -17.55 -14.48
CA PHE A 165 -3.19 -16.50 -15.44
C PHE A 165 -2.37 -15.38 -14.81
N HIS A 166 -2.66 -15.04 -13.55
CA HIS A 166 -1.88 -14.05 -12.79
C HIS A 166 -0.47 -14.57 -12.47
N GLN A 167 -0.34 -15.85 -12.12
CA GLN A 167 0.96 -16.52 -11.94
C GLN A 167 1.75 -16.57 -13.25
N GLY A 168 1.10 -16.88 -14.38
CA GLY A 168 1.74 -16.82 -15.70
C GLY A 168 2.24 -15.42 -16.05
N ALA A 169 1.46 -14.37 -15.76
CA ALA A 169 1.90 -12.98 -15.94
C ALA A 169 3.09 -12.61 -15.03
N ALA A 170 3.08 -13.08 -13.78
CA ALA A 170 4.20 -12.90 -12.84
C ALA A 170 5.47 -13.61 -13.34
N LEU A 171 5.36 -14.83 -13.88
CA LEU A 171 6.50 -15.53 -14.50
C LEU A 171 7.07 -14.76 -15.69
N LEU A 172 6.21 -14.15 -16.51
CA LEU A 172 6.67 -13.32 -17.63
C LEU A 172 7.48 -12.12 -17.15
N ILE A 173 6.93 -11.31 -16.24
CA ILE A 173 7.65 -10.11 -15.79
C ILE A 173 8.88 -10.45 -14.97
N GLY A 174 8.80 -11.45 -14.07
CA GLY A 174 9.94 -11.92 -13.29
C GLY A 174 11.04 -12.48 -14.18
N GLY A 175 10.68 -13.26 -15.21
CA GLY A 175 11.62 -13.75 -16.21
C GLY A 175 12.30 -12.64 -17.01
N LEU A 176 11.58 -11.58 -17.37
CA LEU A 176 12.18 -10.41 -18.05
C LEU A 176 13.19 -9.71 -17.15
N ILE A 177 12.84 -9.47 -15.89
CA ILE A 177 13.72 -8.83 -14.91
C ILE A 177 14.96 -9.71 -14.67
N LYS A 178 14.79 -11.00 -14.39
CA LYS A 178 15.91 -11.95 -14.20
C LYS A 178 16.80 -12.06 -15.44
N SER A 179 16.22 -12.01 -16.64
CA SER A 179 17.00 -11.96 -17.88
C SER A 179 17.79 -10.66 -18.01
N ALA A 180 17.25 -9.52 -17.57
CA ALA A 180 17.96 -8.24 -17.57
C ALA A 180 19.10 -8.24 -16.54
N MET A 181 18.85 -8.73 -15.32
CA MET A 181 19.86 -8.89 -14.26
C MET A 181 21.07 -9.74 -14.70
N ALA A 182 20.82 -10.79 -15.51
CA ALA A 182 21.88 -11.65 -16.02
C ALA A 182 22.71 -10.99 -17.14
N ALA A 183 22.11 -10.06 -17.89
CA ALA A 183 22.77 -9.33 -18.98
C ALA A 183 23.51 -8.08 -18.47
N ASP A 184 22.98 -7.44 -17.44
CA ASP A 184 23.49 -6.22 -16.82
C ASP A 184 23.15 -6.23 -15.32
N SER A 185 24.12 -5.91 -14.46
CA SER A 185 23.92 -5.86 -13.01
C SER A 185 22.97 -4.73 -12.57
N ALA A 186 22.69 -3.75 -13.43
CA ALA A 186 21.88 -2.56 -13.12
C ALA A 186 20.63 -2.45 -14.01
N TRP A 187 19.77 -3.47 -14.01
CA TRP A 187 18.46 -3.38 -14.65
C TRP A 187 17.64 -2.21 -14.07
N SER A 188 16.78 -1.61 -14.89
CA SER A 188 16.02 -0.41 -14.56
C SER A 188 14.59 -0.44 -15.10
N TRP A 189 13.76 0.55 -14.74
CA TRP A 189 12.43 0.70 -15.33
C TRP A 189 12.51 0.88 -16.83
N ALA A 190 13.51 1.62 -17.32
CA ALA A 190 13.74 1.80 -18.74
C ALA A 190 14.00 0.46 -19.46
N THR A 191 14.90 -0.38 -18.93
CA THR A 191 15.19 -1.69 -19.55
C THR A 191 13.98 -2.61 -19.53
N LEU A 192 13.19 -2.59 -18.46
CA LEU A 192 11.98 -3.41 -18.35
C LEU A 192 10.88 -2.92 -19.30
N ALA A 193 10.69 -1.59 -19.42
CA ALA A 193 9.74 -1.01 -20.35
C ALA A 193 10.10 -1.34 -21.82
N ASP A 194 11.38 -1.27 -22.19
CA ASP A 194 11.85 -1.61 -23.53
C ASP A 194 11.65 -3.11 -23.84
N ALA A 195 11.77 -3.98 -22.84
CA ALA A 195 11.47 -5.41 -22.96
C ALA A 195 9.95 -5.68 -23.10
N LEU A 196 9.12 -4.95 -22.34
CA LEU A 196 7.66 -5.04 -22.41
C LEU A 196 7.09 -4.50 -23.73
N ALA A 197 7.81 -3.60 -24.40
CA ALA A 197 7.44 -3.05 -25.71
C ALA A 197 7.75 -4.01 -26.88
N GLN A 198 8.48 -5.11 -26.64
CA GLN A 198 8.78 -6.09 -27.68
C GLN A 198 7.53 -6.85 -28.12
N PRO A 199 7.49 -7.38 -29.36
CA PRO A 199 6.43 -8.28 -29.78
C PRO A 199 6.26 -9.46 -28.82
N PRO A 200 5.04 -9.95 -28.56
CA PRO A 200 4.79 -10.98 -27.55
C PRO A 200 5.72 -12.20 -27.64
N ARG A 201 6.02 -12.67 -28.86
CA ARG A 201 6.95 -13.79 -29.06
C ARG A 201 8.36 -13.49 -28.53
N VAL A 202 8.89 -12.32 -28.86
CA VAL A 202 10.24 -11.90 -28.44
C VAL A 202 10.29 -11.72 -26.93
N LEU A 203 9.28 -11.06 -26.36
CA LEU A 203 9.12 -10.86 -24.92
C LEU A 203 9.11 -12.21 -24.18
N ILE A 204 8.28 -13.16 -24.62
CA ILE A 204 8.14 -14.48 -23.96
C ILE A 204 9.44 -15.29 -24.06
N GLN A 205 10.12 -15.24 -25.22
CA GLN A 205 11.42 -15.88 -25.39
C GLN A 205 12.50 -15.26 -24.49
N GLN A 206 12.48 -13.94 -24.32
CA GLN A 206 13.39 -13.25 -23.40
C GLN A 206 13.09 -13.60 -21.94
N ALA A 207 11.81 -13.59 -21.55
CA ALA A 207 11.39 -13.98 -20.20
C ALA A 207 11.85 -15.41 -19.86
N ALA A 208 11.76 -16.34 -20.82
CA ALA A 208 12.20 -17.72 -20.65
C ALA A 208 13.71 -17.89 -20.44
N LYS A 209 14.54 -16.91 -20.83
CA LYS A 209 15.97 -16.91 -20.51
C LYS A 209 16.21 -16.63 -19.02
N GLY A 210 15.38 -15.81 -18.41
CA GLY A 210 15.46 -15.50 -16.97
C GLY A 210 14.69 -16.48 -16.09
N ASP A 211 13.63 -17.12 -16.62
CA ASP A 211 12.88 -18.15 -15.92
C ASP A 211 12.39 -19.27 -16.87
N PRO A 212 12.97 -20.47 -16.80
CA PRO A 212 12.56 -21.61 -17.63
C PRO A 212 11.10 -22.04 -17.45
N LEU A 213 10.44 -21.71 -16.33
CA LEU A 213 9.03 -22.04 -16.10
C LEU A 213 8.10 -21.32 -17.08
N VAL A 214 8.54 -20.21 -17.67
CA VAL A 214 7.82 -19.52 -18.76
C VAL A 214 7.54 -20.47 -19.92
N MET A 215 8.45 -21.41 -20.22
CA MET A 215 8.24 -22.38 -21.30
C MET A 215 7.10 -23.35 -21.01
N GLN A 216 6.83 -23.63 -19.73
CA GLN A 216 5.73 -24.50 -19.30
C GLN A 216 4.41 -23.73 -19.26
N ALA A 217 4.46 -22.45 -18.84
CA ALA A 217 3.28 -21.60 -18.74
C ALA A 217 2.78 -21.12 -20.12
N LEU A 218 3.70 -20.87 -21.06
CA LEU A 218 3.39 -20.41 -22.43
C LEU A 218 4.05 -21.31 -23.50
N PRO A 219 3.64 -22.59 -23.60
CA PRO A 219 4.32 -23.57 -24.45
C PRO A 219 4.17 -23.30 -25.95
N THR A 220 3.15 -22.55 -26.39
CA THR A 220 2.85 -22.37 -27.83
C THR A 220 4.06 -21.84 -28.60
N ILE A 221 4.80 -20.89 -28.03
CA ILE A 221 5.96 -20.27 -28.69
C ILE A 221 7.17 -21.21 -28.79
N PHE A 222 7.27 -22.18 -27.90
CA PHE A 222 8.44 -23.08 -27.83
C PHE A 222 8.20 -24.43 -28.50
N THR A 223 6.95 -24.84 -28.63
CA THR A 223 6.57 -26.16 -29.14
C THR A 223 5.98 -26.12 -30.55
N ASN A 224 5.43 -24.99 -30.99
CA ASN A 224 4.87 -24.86 -32.33
C ASN A 224 5.95 -24.49 -33.35
N PRO A 225 6.12 -25.28 -34.43
CA PRO A 225 7.09 -24.97 -35.49
C PRO A 225 6.73 -23.72 -36.30
N ASP A 226 5.47 -23.29 -36.27
CA ASP A 226 5.02 -22.08 -36.95
C ASP A 226 5.48 -20.82 -36.18
N PRO A 227 6.30 -19.95 -36.80
CA PRO A 227 6.74 -18.69 -36.18
C PRO A 227 5.59 -17.70 -35.95
N ASP A 228 4.45 -17.87 -36.59
CA ASP A 228 3.29 -16.98 -36.50
C ASP A 228 2.10 -17.63 -35.74
N ALA A 229 2.35 -18.76 -35.08
CA ALA A 229 1.36 -19.45 -34.27
C ALA A 229 0.67 -18.50 -33.27
N ALA A 230 -0.66 -18.42 -33.36
CA ALA A 230 -1.46 -17.65 -32.42
C ALA A 230 -1.43 -18.29 -31.03
N LEU A 231 -1.34 -17.45 -30.00
CA LEU A 231 -1.42 -17.88 -28.60
C LEU A 231 -2.80 -18.42 -28.27
N THR A 232 -2.85 -19.37 -27.34
CA THR A 232 -4.11 -19.86 -26.79
C THR A 232 -4.83 -18.77 -25.99
N THR A 233 -6.13 -18.95 -25.74
CA THR A 233 -6.90 -18.04 -24.89
C THR A 233 -6.29 -17.86 -23.50
N GLY A 234 -5.71 -18.93 -22.92
CA GLY A 234 -5.06 -18.88 -21.61
C GLY A 234 -3.76 -18.07 -21.62
N GLU A 235 -2.90 -18.28 -22.61
CA GLU A 235 -1.66 -17.50 -22.79
C GLU A 235 -1.98 -16.02 -23.09
N GLY A 236 -3.03 -15.77 -23.89
CA GLY A 236 -3.54 -14.42 -24.15
C GLY A 236 -4.06 -13.72 -22.89
N ALA A 237 -4.65 -14.46 -21.95
CA ALA A 237 -5.08 -13.92 -20.65
C ALA A 237 -3.88 -13.49 -19.79
N MET A 238 -2.80 -14.28 -19.77
CA MET A 238 -1.55 -13.93 -19.08
C MET A 238 -0.96 -12.62 -19.63
N LEU A 239 -0.89 -12.49 -20.96
CA LEU A 239 -0.43 -11.26 -21.61
C LEU A 239 -1.35 -10.07 -21.35
N SER A 240 -2.65 -10.29 -21.26
CA SER A 240 -3.61 -9.22 -20.94
C SER A 240 -3.38 -8.66 -19.53
N ILE A 241 -3.12 -9.54 -18.55
CA ILE A 241 -2.77 -9.13 -17.18
C ILE A 241 -1.44 -8.36 -17.19
N LEU A 242 -0.42 -8.86 -17.90
CA LEU A 242 0.86 -8.17 -18.04
C LEU A 242 0.69 -6.78 -18.66
N GLY A 243 -0.14 -6.64 -19.70
CA GLY A 243 -0.42 -5.36 -20.36
C GLY A 243 -1.14 -4.34 -19.47
N ILE A 244 -1.92 -4.78 -18.48
CA ILE A 244 -2.50 -3.88 -17.49
C ILE A 244 -1.42 -3.31 -16.57
N GLN A 245 -0.51 -4.17 -16.10
CA GLN A 245 0.56 -3.80 -15.17
C GLN A 245 1.70 -3.03 -15.83
N SER A 246 1.94 -3.24 -17.13
CA SER A 246 2.98 -2.53 -17.88
C SER A 246 2.79 -1.02 -17.92
N ARG A 247 1.55 -0.53 -17.77
CA ARG A 247 1.27 0.92 -17.76
C ARG A 247 2.03 1.67 -16.68
N MET A 248 2.05 1.14 -15.46
CA MET A 248 2.79 1.75 -14.35
C MET A 248 4.30 1.73 -14.62
N ILE A 249 4.82 0.62 -15.18
CA ILE A 249 6.23 0.47 -15.51
C ILE A 249 6.66 1.46 -16.58
N VAL A 250 5.84 1.66 -17.62
CA VAL A 250 6.12 2.66 -18.67
C VAL A 250 6.14 4.07 -18.09
N GLN A 251 5.26 4.40 -17.14
CA GLN A 251 5.28 5.70 -16.47
C GLN A 251 6.54 5.87 -15.60
N LEU A 252 6.92 4.85 -14.82
CA LEU A 252 8.16 4.86 -14.03
C LEU A 252 9.40 5.00 -14.92
N ALA A 253 9.43 4.30 -16.06
CA ALA A 253 10.48 4.41 -17.04
C ALA A 253 10.56 5.81 -17.66
N ALA A 254 9.41 6.47 -17.89
CA ALA A 254 9.38 7.83 -18.40
C ALA A 254 9.98 8.83 -17.38
N VAL A 255 9.65 8.69 -16.09
CA VAL A 255 10.25 9.50 -15.03
C VAL A 255 11.76 9.28 -14.95
N GLN A 256 12.21 8.02 -14.96
CA GLN A 256 13.64 7.70 -14.95
C GLN A 256 14.37 8.26 -16.18
N LYS A 257 13.76 8.19 -17.37
CA LYS A 257 14.34 8.77 -18.60
C LYS A 257 14.39 10.30 -18.57
N ALA A 258 13.45 10.95 -17.88
CA ALA A 258 13.43 12.40 -17.71
C ALA A 258 14.43 12.90 -16.66
N LYS A 259 14.78 12.05 -15.69
CA LYS A 259 15.76 12.31 -14.63
C LYS A 259 16.81 11.18 -14.58
N PRO A 260 17.69 11.09 -15.59
CA PRO A 260 18.82 10.17 -15.50
C PRO A 260 19.74 10.69 -14.40
N ASP A 261 19.85 9.91 -13.32
CA ASP A 261 20.78 10.19 -12.21
C ASP A 261 22.24 10.34 -12.70
#